data_AF-A0A2W4KQJ7-F1
#
_entry.id   AF-A0A2W4KQJ7-F1
#
_cell.length_a   1.000
_cell.length_b   1.000
_cell.length_c   1.000
_cell.angle_alpha   90.00
_cell.angle_beta   90.00
_cell.angle_gamma   90.00
#
_symmetry.space_group_name_H-M   'P 1'
#
loop_
_entity.id
_entity.type
_entity.pdbx_description
1 polymer ?
#
loop_
_entity_poly.entity_id
_entity_poly.type
_entity_poly.pdbx_seq_one_letter_code
_entity_poly.pdbx_strand_id
1 'polypeptide(L)'
;MKEKKKVKNYFFELIFIFISFVLSIFRALKLFLFSRDGKNKNLFNNFLDFIFRKWPKYFWKNPSLYKLFSLPGNILNYIFKK
;
A
#
# COMPACT_ATOMS: atom_id res chain seq x y z
N MET A 1 26.45 36.36 18.54
CA MET A 1 25.53 35.23 18.76
C MET A 1 26.27 33.96 18.33
N LYS A 2 26.67 33.07 19.26
CA LYS A 2 27.46 31.88 18.89
C LYS A 2 26.55 30.89 18.16
N GLU A 3 26.80 30.66 16.88
CA GLU A 3 26.10 29.66 16.08
C GLU A 3 26.34 28.27 16.68
N LYS A 4 25.28 27.65 17.22
CA LYS A 4 25.33 26.26 17.66
C LYS A 4 25.51 25.39 16.40
N LYS A 5 26.68 24.79 16.22
CA LYS A 5 26.88 23.72 15.22
C LYS A 5 25.91 22.59 15.53
N LYS A 6 24.82 22.49 14.74
CA LYS A 6 23.86 21.39 14.80
C LYS A 6 24.61 20.11 14.42
N VAL A 7 24.88 19.25 15.38
CA VAL A 7 25.41 17.90 15.12
C VAL A 7 24.33 17.14 14.36
N LYS A 8 24.54 16.91 13.06
CA LYS A 8 23.65 16.10 12.23
C LYS A 8 23.70 14.67 12.72
N ASN A 9 22.59 14.19 13.27
CA ASN A 9 22.49 12.87 13.85
C ASN A 9 21.70 11.97 12.90
N TYR A 10 22.39 11.49 11.86
CA TYR A 10 21.81 10.73 10.75
C TYR A 10 20.97 9.53 11.19
N PHE A 11 21.31 8.91 12.32
CA PHE A 11 20.54 7.82 12.91
C PHE A 11 19.10 8.24 13.27
N PHE A 12 18.94 9.40 13.90
CA PHE A 12 17.62 9.93 14.25
C PHE A 12 16.87 10.43 13.01
N GLU A 13 17.56 10.98 12.01
CA GLU A 13 16.94 11.35 10.73
C GLU A 13 16.36 10.13 10.01
N LEU A 14 17.08 9.00 10.00
CA LEU A 14 16.61 7.75 9.39
C LEU A 14 15.36 7.20 10.10
N ILE A 15 15.36 7.21 11.43
CA ILE A 15 14.19 6.80 12.24
C ILE A 15 12.99 7.69 11.92
N PHE A 16 13.22 9.01 11.83
CA PHE A 16 12.15 9.96 11.52
C PHE A 16 11.57 9.76 10.12
N ILE A 17 12.41 9.46 9.13
CA ILE A 17 11.99 9.10 7.77
C ILE A 17 11.15 7.82 7.79
N PHE A 18 11.59 6.79 8.52
CA PHE A 18 10.84 5.54 8.61
C PHE A 18 9.47 5.72 9.26
N ILE A 19 9.40 6.46 10.38
CA ILE A 19 8.14 6.76 11.05
C ILE A 19 7.22 7.58 10.13
N SER A 20 7.77 8.58 9.43
CA SER A 20 7.01 9.41 8.49
C SER A 20 6.45 8.59 7.32
N PHE A 21 7.24 7.64 6.82
CA PHE A 21 6.83 6.71 5.78
C PHE A 21 5.68 5.81 6.25
N VAL A 22 5.82 5.19 7.43
CA VAL A 22 4.78 4.34 8.02
C VAL A 22 3.49 5.13 8.28
N LEU A 23 3.59 6.33 8.86
CA LEU A 23 2.43 7.21 9.09
C LEU A 23 1.75 7.61 7.77
N SER A 24 2.52 7.84 6.71
CA SER A 24 1.97 8.16 5.39
C SER A 24 1.21 6.98 4.79
N ILE A 25 1.73 5.75 4.95
CA ILE A 25 1.01 4.53 4.57
C ILE A 25 -0.31 4.41 5.35
N PHE A 26 -0.28 4.61 6.67
CA PHE A 26 -1.50 4.56 7.48
C PHE A 26 -2.53 5.61 7.07
N ARG A 27 -2.10 6.84 6.74
CA ARG A 27 -2.99 7.89 6.24
C ARG A 27 -3.57 7.53 4.87
N ALA A 28 -2.76 7.00 3.96
CA ALA A 28 -3.22 6.55 2.66
C ALA A 28 -4.25 5.41 2.79
N LEU A 29 -3.99 4.42 3.65
CA LEU A 29 -4.95 3.35 3.94
C LEU A 29 -6.23 3.88 4.56
N LYS A 30 -6.14 4.84 5.51
CA LYS A 30 -7.32 5.46 6.12
C LYS A 30 -8.15 6.23 5.08
N LEU A 31 -7.50 7.00 4.20
CA LEU A 31 -8.19 7.71 3.11
C LEU A 31 -8.81 6.73 2.12
N PHE A 32 -8.12 5.63 1.81
CA PHE A 32 -8.62 4.57 0.93
C PHE A 32 -9.85 3.85 1.51
N LEU A 33 -9.83 3.56 2.82
CA LEU A 33 -10.91 2.84 3.51
C LEU A 33 -12.11 3.73 3.87
N PHE A 34 -11.88 5.00 4.22
CA PHE A 34 -12.90 5.91 4.74
C PHE A 34 -13.26 7.08 3.80
N SER A 35 -12.88 6.99 2.52
CA SER A 35 -13.34 7.91 1.47
C SER A 35 -14.87 7.95 1.45
N ARG A 36 -15.44 9.06 1.94
CA ARG A 36 -16.89 9.27 2.14
C ARG A 36 -17.70 9.35 0.85
N ASP A 37 -17.05 9.49 -0.31
CA ASP A 37 -17.72 9.47 -1.60
C ASP A 37 -18.10 8.05 -2.00
N GLY A 38 -19.42 7.81 -2.11
CA GLY A 38 -20.03 6.51 -2.36
C GLY A 38 -19.60 5.78 -3.64
N LYS A 39 -18.75 6.38 -4.49
CA LYS A 39 -18.13 5.73 -5.65
C LYS A 39 -16.97 4.79 -5.27
N ASN A 40 -16.25 5.05 -4.17
CA ASN A 40 -15.08 4.27 -3.74
C ASN A 40 -15.37 3.18 -2.70
N LYS A 41 -16.63 3.04 -2.24
CA LYS A 41 -17.06 1.97 -1.32
C LYS A 41 -16.73 0.56 -1.83
N ASN A 42 -16.43 0.41 -3.12
CA ASN A 42 -16.07 -0.85 -3.73
C ASN A 42 -14.57 -1.12 -3.85
N LEU A 43 -13.63 -0.21 -3.59
CA LEU A 43 -12.21 -0.52 -3.84
C LEU A 43 -11.65 -1.54 -2.84
N PHE A 44 -11.95 -1.38 -1.56
CA PHE A 44 -11.57 -2.37 -0.54
C PHE A 44 -12.34 -3.68 -0.72
N ASN A 45 -13.63 -3.63 -1.01
CA ASN A 45 -14.40 -4.84 -1.30
C ASN A 45 -13.92 -5.53 -2.58
N ASN A 46 -13.52 -4.79 -3.62
CA ASN A 46 -12.91 -5.33 -4.84
C ASN A 46 -11.52 -5.91 -4.54
N PHE A 47 -10.73 -5.28 -3.68
CA PHE A 47 -9.45 -5.80 -3.23
C PHE A 47 -9.63 -7.12 -2.49
N LEU A 48 -10.55 -7.18 -1.53
CA LEU A 48 -10.88 -8.41 -0.80
C LEU A 48 -11.46 -9.48 -1.73
N ASP A 49 -12.40 -9.14 -2.62
CA ASP A 49 -12.96 -10.05 -3.61
C ASP A 49 -11.87 -10.57 -4.57
N PHE A 50 -10.90 -9.74 -4.92
CA PHE A 50 -9.75 -10.17 -5.70
C PHE A 50 -8.88 -11.15 -4.93
N ILE A 51 -8.42 -10.80 -3.72
CA ILE A 51 -7.50 -11.64 -2.94
C ILE A 51 -8.14 -12.96 -2.53
N PHE A 52 -9.41 -12.95 -2.11
CA PHE A 52 -10.06 -14.14 -1.55
C PHE A 52 -10.80 -14.99 -2.57
N ARG A 53 -11.26 -14.42 -3.70
CA ARG A 53 -12.02 -15.18 -4.71
C ARG A 53 -11.32 -15.31 -6.05
N LYS A 54 -10.80 -14.22 -6.63
CA LYS A 54 -10.25 -14.26 -8.01
C LYS A 54 -8.79 -14.71 -8.06
N TRP A 55 -7.96 -14.19 -7.18
CA TRP A 55 -6.54 -14.48 -7.15
C TRP A 55 -6.23 -15.94 -6.84
N PRO A 56 -6.88 -16.63 -5.87
CA PRO A 56 -6.62 -18.04 -5.62
C PRO A 56 -7.00 -18.88 -6.85
N LYS A 57 -8.17 -18.63 -7.46
CA LYS A 57 -8.57 -19.31 -8.70
C LYS A 57 -7.57 -19.09 -9.84
N TYR A 58 -7.09 -17.86 -10.01
CA TYR A 58 -6.08 -17.51 -11.02
C TYR A 58 -4.71 -18.14 -10.73
N PHE A 59 -4.29 -18.18 -9.47
CA PHE A 59 -3.04 -18.76 -9.02
C PHE A 59 -3.06 -20.28 -9.23
N TRP A 60 -4.07 -20.97 -8.70
CA TRP A 60 -4.21 -22.42 -8.78
C TRP A 60 -4.40 -22.94 -10.21
N LYS A 61 -4.91 -22.12 -11.13
CA LYS A 61 -5.01 -22.49 -12.55
C LYS A 61 -3.64 -22.77 -13.19
N ASN A 62 -2.58 -22.06 -12.77
CA ASN A 62 -1.20 -22.25 -13.24
C ASN A 62 -0.26 -21.72 -12.15
N PRO A 63 0.05 -22.51 -11.11
CA PRO A 63 0.82 -22.06 -9.96
C PRO A 63 2.25 -21.73 -10.41
N SER A 64 2.69 -20.49 -10.16
CA SER A 64 4.05 -20.05 -10.49
C SER A 64 4.49 -18.93 -9.56
N LEU A 65 5.78 -18.88 -9.25
CA LEU A 65 6.38 -17.83 -8.42
C LEU A 65 6.19 -16.44 -9.05
N TYR A 66 6.19 -16.35 -10.38
CA TYR A 66 5.88 -15.12 -11.11
C TYR A 66 4.52 -14.52 -10.74
N LYS A 67 3.51 -15.33 -10.46
CA LYS A 67 2.18 -14.85 -10.04
C LYS A 67 2.16 -14.27 -8.62
N LEU A 68 3.09 -14.67 -7.77
CA LEU A 68 3.28 -14.08 -6.44
C LEU A 68 3.95 -12.71 -6.54
N PHE A 69 4.93 -12.54 -7.43
CA PHE A 69 5.57 -11.24 -7.62
C PHE A 69 4.72 -10.26 -8.44
N SER A 70 3.86 -10.75 -9.33
CA SER A 70 2.93 -9.91 -10.09
C SER A 70 1.62 -9.62 -9.34
N LEU A 71 1.42 -10.13 -8.12
CA LEU A 71 0.26 -9.87 -7.27
C LEU A 71 -0.09 -8.38 -7.16
N PRO A 72 0.84 -7.48 -6.80
CA PRO A 72 0.53 -6.07 -6.64
C PRO A 72 0.03 -5.44 -7.94
N GLY A 73 0.68 -5.80 -9.07
CA GLY A 73 0.28 -5.33 -10.39
C GLY A 73 -1.10 -5.84 -10.81
N ASN A 74 -1.40 -7.12 -10.55
CA ASN A 74 -2.70 -7.70 -10.87
C ASN A 74 -3.83 -7.10 -10.01
N ILE A 75 -3.56 -6.81 -8.74
CA ILE A 75 -4.48 -6.13 -7.84
C ILE A 75 -4.79 -4.71 -8.35
N LEU A 76 -3.75 -3.93 -8.68
CA LEU A 76 -3.92 -2.58 -9.21
C LEU A 76 -4.71 -2.62 -10.53
N ASN A 77 -4.34 -3.51 -11.44
CA ASN A 77 -5.05 -3.70 -12.70
C ASN A 77 -6.53 -4.06 -12.47
N TYR A 78 -6.84 -4.91 -11.49
CA TYR A 78 -8.22 -5.27 -11.18
C TYR A 78 -9.04 -4.12 -10.57
N ILE A 79 -8.40 -3.30 -9.73
CA ILE A 79 -9.05 -2.21 -9.01
C ILE A 79 -9.24 -0.99 -9.91
N PHE A 80 -8.27 -0.68 -10.78
CA PHE A 80 -8.25 0.54 -11.60
C PHE A 80 -8.73 0.35 -13.04
N LYS A 81 -8.70 -0.86 -13.60
CA LYS A 81 -9.09 -1.13 -15.00
C LYS A 81 -10.54 -1.60 -15.13
N LYS A 82 -11.36 -1.38 -14.09
CA LYS A 82 -12.79 -1.69 -14.10
C LYS A 82 -13.59 -0.52 -14.66
#